data_AF-A0A5D4I2S6-F1
#
_entry.id   AF-A0A5D4I2S6-F1
#
_cell.length_a   1.000
_cell.length_b   1.000
_cell.length_c   1.000
_cell.angle_alpha   90.00
_cell.angle_beta   90.00
_cell.angle_gamma   90.00
#
_symmetry.space_group_name_H-M   'P 1'
#
loop_
_entity.id
_entity.type
_entity.pdbx_description
1 polymer ?
#
loop_
_entity_poly.entity_id
_entity_poly.type
_entity_poly.pdbx_seq_one_letter_code
_entity_poly.pdbx_strand_id
1 'polypeptide(L)'
;MKVRAQKGLAAPRGVTLRVEASYDDGRTWTTARTKAHGDLGFRAELTTPAQRRTWVTLRVTASDSAGNTVRQTVQRAYAVRR
;
A
#
# COMPACT_ATOMS: atom_id res chain seq x y z
N MET A 1 -6.83 5.53 8.50
CA MET A 1 -5.46 5.91 8.08
C MET A 1 -5.58 6.74 6.79
N LYS A 2 -5.18 8.02 6.81
CA LYS A 2 -5.22 8.90 5.63
C LYS A 2 -3.82 8.91 5.03
N VAL A 3 -3.62 8.20 3.93
CA VAL A 3 -2.36 8.29 3.18
C VAL A 3 -2.34 9.68 2.55
N ARG A 4 -1.37 10.51 2.94
CA ARG A 4 -1.08 11.76 2.22
C ARG A 4 0.00 11.45 1.22
N ALA A 5 -0.28 11.68 -0.07
CA ALA A 5 0.78 11.75 -1.07
C ALA A 5 1.82 12.79 -0.61
N GLN A 6 3.10 12.44 -0.69
CA GLN A 6 4.18 13.40 -0.48
C GLN A 6 3.97 14.58 -1.42
N LYS A 7 3.90 15.77 -0.84
CA LYS A 7 3.64 17.05 -1.52
C LYS A 7 4.88 17.38 -2.37
N GLY A 8 4.72 17.47 -3.69
CA GLY A 8 5.79 17.97 -4.57
C GLY A 8 5.81 17.49 -6.01
N LEU A 9 5.03 16.49 -6.42
CA LEU A 9 4.96 16.08 -7.82
C LEU A 9 3.56 16.33 -8.39
N ALA A 10 3.50 16.80 -9.64
CA ALA A 10 2.26 16.84 -10.41
C ALA A 10 1.53 15.51 -10.25
N ALA A 11 0.20 15.56 -10.07
CA ALA A 11 -0.62 14.35 -9.98
C ALA A 11 -0.33 13.47 -11.21
N PRO A 12 0.32 12.30 -11.06
CA PRO A 12 0.70 11.54 -12.22
C PRO A 12 -0.59 11.01 -12.88
N ARG A 13 -0.65 11.06 -14.22
CA ARG A 13 -1.79 10.57 -15.00
C ARG A 13 -1.60 9.09 -15.32
N GLY A 14 -2.70 8.33 -15.37
CA GLY A 14 -2.62 6.89 -15.66
C GLY A 14 -1.89 6.09 -14.57
N VAL A 15 -1.92 6.56 -13.33
CA VAL A 15 -1.23 5.90 -12.21
C VAL A 15 -1.90 4.58 -11.88
N THR A 16 -1.15 3.50 -12.01
CA THR A 16 -1.53 2.19 -11.50
C THR A 16 -0.87 1.99 -10.14
N LEU A 17 -1.66 1.55 -9.17
CA LEU A 17 -1.19 1.29 -7.81
C LEU A 17 -1.32 -0.20 -7.50
N ARG A 18 -0.24 -0.76 -6.98
CA ARG A 18 -0.22 -2.09 -6.35
C ARG A 18 0.10 -1.91 -4.88
N VAL A 19 -0.76 -2.44 -4.03
CA VAL A 19 -0.55 -2.49 -2.58
C VAL A 19 -0.34 -3.92 -2.15
N GLU A 20 0.70 -4.16 -1.39
CA GLU A 20 1.05 -5.46 -0.84
C GLU A 20 1.20 -5.33 0.67
N ALA A 21 0.79 -6.38 1.38
CA ALA A 21 0.96 -6.48 2.81
C ALA A 21 1.77 -7.70 3.19
N SER A 22 2.54 -7.52 4.25
CA SER A 22 3.32 -8.57 4.89
C SER A 22 2.97 -8.62 6.37
N TYR A 23 2.86 -9.84 6.88
CA TYR A 23 2.57 -10.16 8.28
C TYR A 23 3.75 -10.80 9.00
N ASP A 24 4.90 -10.90 8.33
CA ASP A 24 6.13 -11.58 8.75
C ASP A 24 7.38 -10.69 8.54
N ASP A 25 7.22 -9.39 8.75
CA ASP A 25 8.24 -8.34 8.63
C ASP A 25 8.85 -8.17 7.23
N GLY A 26 8.04 -8.37 6.19
CA GLY A 26 8.41 -8.14 4.80
C GLY A 26 9.03 -9.34 4.10
N ARG A 27 8.98 -10.54 4.70
CA ARG A 27 9.51 -11.78 4.10
C ARG A 27 8.57 -12.30 3.02
N THR A 28 7.27 -12.36 3.29
CA THR A 28 6.24 -12.72 2.31
C THR A 28 5.28 -11.56 2.08
N TRP A 29 4.73 -11.48 0.86
CA TRP A 29 3.88 -10.39 0.42
C TRP A 29 2.59 -10.94 -0.17
N THR A 30 1.46 -10.40 0.29
CA THR A 30 0.14 -10.67 -0.26
C THR A 30 -0.40 -9.41 -0.90
N THR A 31 -0.79 -9.49 -2.18
CA THR A 31 -1.41 -8.37 -2.88
C THR A 31 -2.78 -8.07 -2.26
N ALA A 32 -2.97 -6.84 -1.79
CA ALA A 32 -4.25 -6.37 -1.29
C ALA A 32 -5.16 -6.00 -2.47
N ARG A 33 -6.46 -6.26 -2.33
CA ARG A 33 -7.42 -5.76 -3.31
C ARG A 33 -7.53 -4.25 -3.15
N THR A 34 -7.16 -3.51 -4.19
CA THR A 34 -7.23 -2.05 -4.20
C THR A 34 -8.40 -1.58 -5.02
N LYS A 35 -9.14 -0.61 -4.50
CA LYS A 35 -10.12 0.18 -5.27
C LYS A 35 -9.63 1.61 -5.37
N ALA A 36 -9.72 2.18 -6.58
CA ALA A 36 -9.46 3.59 -6.79
C ALA A 36 -10.41 4.43 -5.92
N HIS A 37 -9.91 5.52 -5.37
CA HIS A 37 -10.66 6.41 -4.48
C HIS A 37 -10.28 7.86 -4.76
N GLY A 38 -10.89 8.44 -5.79
CA GLY A 38 -10.54 9.77 -6.31
C GLY A 38 -9.20 9.78 -7.05
N ASP A 39 -8.74 10.97 -7.43
CA ASP A 39 -7.65 11.13 -8.41
C ASP A 39 -6.29 10.60 -7.93
N LEU A 40 -6.05 10.57 -6.62
CA LEU A 40 -4.77 10.13 -6.02
C LEU A 40 -4.95 9.27 -4.75
N GLY A 41 -6.17 8.82 -4.48
CA GLY A 41 -6.48 7.99 -3.33
C GLY A 41 -6.72 6.54 -3.72
N PHE A 42 -6.38 5.62 -2.84
CA PHE A 42 -6.71 4.21 -2.98
C PHE A 42 -7.19 3.66 -1.64
N ARG A 43 -8.13 2.71 -1.71
CA ARG A 43 -8.54 1.90 -0.56
C ARG A 43 -8.05 0.49 -0.79
N ALA A 44 -7.25 -0.02 0.15
CA ALA A 44 -6.79 -1.40 0.16
C ALA A 44 -7.61 -2.22 1.16
N GLU A 45 -8.20 -3.31 0.68
CA GLU A 45 -8.84 -4.33 1.51
C GLU A 45 -7.80 -5.38 1.86
N LEU A 46 -7.49 -5.49 3.16
CA LEU A 46 -6.46 -6.37 3.71
C LEU A 46 -7.13 -7.49 4.49
N THR A 47 -6.92 -8.73 4.07
CA THR A 47 -7.37 -9.89 4.84
C THR A 47 -6.41 -10.12 5.99
N THR A 48 -6.87 -9.82 7.21
CA THR A 48 -6.09 -10.07 8.43
C THR A 48 -6.05 -11.57 8.70
N PRO A 49 -4.86 -12.22 8.74
CA PRO A 49 -4.78 -13.61 9.12
C PRO A 49 -5.30 -13.78 10.56
N ALA A 50 -6.05 -14.86 10.81
CA ALA A 50 -6.74 -15.11 12.08
C ALA A 50 -5.79 -15.30 13.29
N GLN A 51 -4.48 -15.37 13.05
CA GLN A 51 -3.49 -15.74 14.05
C GLN A 51 -2.63 -14.56 14.51
N ARG A 52 -2.78 -14.27 15.81
CA ARG A 52 -1.88 -13.51 16.69
C ARG A 52 -1.73 -12.01 16.41
N ARG A 53 -1.31 -11.30 17.47
CA ARG A 53 -0.81 -9.93 17.39
C ARG A 53 0.38 -9.90 16.44
N THR A 54 0.25 -9.20 15.31
CA THR A 54 1.37 -9.00 14.39
C THR A 54 1.40 -7.56 13.89
N TRP A 55 2.58 -7.12 13.47
CA TRP A 55 2.76 -5.85 12.77
C TRP A 55 2.57 -6.08 11.29
N VAL A 56 1.76 -5.23 10.67
CA VAL A 56 1.58 -5.24 9.22
C VAL A 56 2.60 -4.29 8.61
N THR A 57 3.39 -4.81 7.67
CA THR A 57 4.24 -3.99 6.79
C THR A 57 3.53 -3.81 5.47
N LEU A 58 3.46 -2.57 4.97
CA LEU A 58 2.84 -2.25 3.68
C LEU A 58 3.90 -1.88 2.66
N ARG A 59 3.72 -2.33 1.43
CA ARG A 59 4.48 -1.90 0.27
C ARG A 59 3.52 -1.37 -0.78
N VAL A 60 3.81 -0.17 -1.28
CA VAL A 60 3.03 0.49 -2.32
C VAL A 60 3.94 0.71 -3.51
N THR A 61 3.52 0.24 -4.67
CA THR A 61 4.18 0.50 -5.95
C THR A 61 3.23 1.31 -6.81
N ALA A 62 3.67 2.49 -7.23
CA ALA A 62 2.97 3.36 -8.16
C ALA A 62 3.75 3.39 -9.48
N SER A 63 3.06 3.18 -10.59
CA SER A 63 3.63 3.31 -11.94
C SER A 63 2.75 4.22 -12.77
N ASP A 64 3.33 5.12 -13.57
CA ASP A 64 2.59 5.99 -14.49
C ASP A 64 2.76 5.57 -15.96
N SER A 65 1.98 6.18 -16.85
CA SER A 65 2.04 5.89 -18.29
C SER A 65 3.31 6.38 -18.98
N ALA A 66 4.12 7.21 -18.30
CA ALA A 66 5.43 7.65 -18.79
C ALA A 66 6.55 6.66 -18.40
N GLY A 67 6.22 5.59 -17.67
CA GLY A 67 7.17 4.58 -17.22
C GLY A 67 7.84 4.89 -15.89
N ASN A 68 7.48 5.99 -15.22
CA ASN A 68 8.01 6.27 -13.89
C ASN A 68 7.44 5.28 -12.88
N THR A 69 8.31 4.76 -12.01
CA THR A 69 7.90 3.85 -10.94
C THR A 69 8.44 4.32 -9.60
N VAL A 70 7.56 4.38 -8.60
CA VAL A 70 7.90 4.67 -7.21
C VAL A 70 7.47 3.48 -6.37
N ARG A 71 8.37 2.98 -5.52
CA ARG A 71 8.07 1.93 -4.55
C ARG A 71 8.39 2.43 -3.15
N GLN A 72 7.37 2.44 -2.29
CA GLN A 72 7.49 2.80 -0.89
C GLN A 72 7.21 1.58 -0.02
N THR A 73 8.01 1.37 1.02
CA THR A 73 7.75 0.37 2.05
C THR A 73 7.59 1.08 3.39
N VAL A 74 6.46 0.84 4.05
CA VAL A 74 6.15 1.35 5.39
C VAL A 74 6.20 0.17 6.34
N GLN A 75 7.29 0.07 7.08
CA GLN A 75 7.46 -0.95 8.11
C GLN A 75 6.56 -0.66 9.31
N ARG A 76 5.96 -1.71 9.89
CA ARG A 76 5.07 -1.61 11.06
C ARG A 76 3.99 -0.53 10.91
N ALA A 77 3.36 -0.48 9.74
CA ALA A 77 2.33 0.51 9.39
C ALA A 77 1.18 0.54 10.42
N TYR A 78 0.80 -0.63 10.94
CA TYR A 78 -0.09 -0.75 12.09
C TYR A 78 0.03 -2.15 12.71
N ALA A 79 -0.35 -2.28 13.98
CA ALA A 79 -0.51 -3.57 14.64
C ALA A 79 -1.94 -4.08 14.42
N VAL A 80 -2.07 -5.35 14.03
CA VAL A 80 -3.35 -6.06 14.08
C VAL A 80 -3.43 -6.82 15.39
N ARG A 81 -4.53 -6.60 16.11
CA ARG A 81 -4.91 -7.37 17.29
C ARG A 81 -6.34 -7.84 17.04
N ARG A 82 -6.61 -9.10 17.35
CA ARG A 82 -7.98 -9.59 17.45
C ARG A 82 -8.72 -8.92 18.60
#